data_AF-A3IZS5-F1
#
_entry.id   AF-A3IZS5-F1
#
_cell.length_a   1.000
_cell.length_b   1.000
_cell.length_c   1.000
_cell.angle_alpha   90.00
_cell.angle_beta   90.00
_cell.angle_gamma   90.00
#
_symmetry.space_group_name_H-M   'P 1'
#
loop_
_entity.id
_entity.type
_entity.pdbx_description
1 polymer ?
#
loop_
_entity_poly.entity_id
_entity_poly.type
_entity_poly.pdbx_seq_one_letter_code
_entity_poly.pdbx_strand_id
1 'polypeptide(L)' 'MKIQYFEETDTLYIIFSKNSPVETRDLDENTLIDLDENGQMCSMTIEHAKNRVDIPNIEYTTIKR' A
#
# COMPACT_ATOMS: atom_id res chain seq x y z
N MET A 1 2.31 -5.75 8.99
CA MET A 1 1.91 -5.43 7.61
C MET A 1 0.91 -6.46 7.12
N LYS A 2 -0.07 -6.05 6.32
CA LYS A 2 -1.02 -6.92 5.63
C LYS A 2 -1.10 -6.47 4.17
N ILE A 3 -1.15 -7.41 3.23
CA ILE A 3 -1.27 -7.13 1.80
C ILE A 3 -2.55 -7.80 1.30
N GLN A 4 -3.38 -7.06 0.58
CA GLN A 4 -4.64 -7.53 0.03
C GLN A 4 -4.74 -7.10 -1.43
N TYR A 5 -4.94 -8.06 -2.31
CA TYR A 5 -5.16 -7.79 -3.72
C TYR A 5 -6.62 -8.10 -4.07
N PHE A 6 -7.29 -7.13 -4.68
CA PHE A 6 -8.68 -7.20 -5.10
C PHE A 6 -8.72 -7.38 -6.62
N GLU A 7 -8.89 -8.63 -7.07
CA GLU A 7 -8.84 -8.98 -8.50
C GLU A 7 -9.92 -8.29 -9.35
N GLU A 8 -11.09 -8.04 -8.76
CA GLU A 8 -12.23 -7.41 -9.44
C GLU A 8 -11.91 -5.98 -9.91
N THR A 9 -11.16 -5.24 -9.10
CA THR A 9 -10.83 -3.83 -9.36
C THR A 9 -9.37 -3.64 -9.78
N ASP A 10 -8.58 -4.72 -9.86
CA ASP A 10 -7.13 -4.66 -10.09
C ASP A 10 -6.44 -3.70 -9.10
N THR A 11 -6.76 -3.84 -7.81
CA THR A 11 -6.27 -2.94 -6.75
C THR A 11 -5.45 -3.69 -5.72
N LEU A 12 -4.23 -3.23 -5.44
CA LEU A 12 -3.39 -3.70 -4.35
C LEU A 12 -3.50 -2.73 -3.16
N TYR A 13 -3.89 -3.25 -2.00
CA TYR A 13 -3.97 -2.52 -0.75
C TYR A 13 -2.97 -3.05 0.26
N ILE A 14 -2.05 -2.20 0.70
CA ILE A 14 -0.99 -2.54 1.66
C ILE A 14 -1.26 -1.77 2.94
N ILE A 15 -1.35 -2.48 4.07
CA ILE A 15 -1.57 -1.91 5.39
C ILE A 15 -0.28 -2.05 6.18
N PHE A 16 0.36 -0.93 6.51
CA PHE A 16 1.61 -0.87 7.24
C PHE A 16 1.39 -0.93 8.76
N SER A 17 0.44 -0.13 9.26
CA SER A 17 0.12 -0.01 10.69
C SER A 17 -1.37 -0.16 10.96
N LYS A 18 -1.77 -0.22 12.24
CA LYS A 18 -3.17 -0.18 12.67
C LYS A 18 -3.59 1.22 13.12
N ASN A 19 -2.76 2.23 12.89
CA ASN A 19 -3.06 3.61 13.27
C ASN A 19 -4.23 4.11 12.42
N SER A 20 -5.01 5.03 12.99
CA SER A 20 -6.10 5.66 12.25
C SER A 20 -5.53 6.71 11.29
N PRO A 21 -5.80 6.60 9.99
CA PRO A 21 -5.41 7.63 9.06
C PRO A 21 -6.23 8.90 9.29
N VAL A 22 -5.58 10.06 9.20
CA VAL A 22 -6.20 11.38 9.30
C VAL A 22 -6.09 12.17 7.99
N GLU A 23 -5.23 11.70 7.07
CA GLU A 23 -4.98 12.31 5.78
C GLU A 23 -4.74 11.23 4.72
N THR A 24 -5.27 11.43 3.53
CA THR A 24 -4.94 10.64 2.33
C THR A 24 -4.30 11.57 1.32
N ARG A 25 -3.17 11.15 0.73
CA ARG A 25 -2.45 11.90 -0.29
C ARG A 25 -2.28 11.06 -1.55
N ASP A 26 -2.44 11.71 -2.70
CA ASP A 26 -2.03 11.16 -3.98
C ASP A 26 -0.49 11.12 -4.04
N LEU A 27 0.08 9.95 -4.29
CA LEU A 27 1.47 9.80 -4.70
C LEU A 27 1.58 9.99 -6.22
N ASP A 28 0.62 9.42 -6.96
CA ASP A 28 0.36 9.66 -8.38
C ASP A 28 -1.10 9.34 -8.72
N GLU A 29 -1.49 9.47 -9.99
CA GLU A 29 -2.86 9.24 -10.48
C GLU A 29 -3.47 7.89 -10.06
N ASN A 30 -2.66 6.86 -9.82
CA ASN A 30 -3.14 5.52 -9.46
C ASN A 30 -2.50 5.00 -8.17
N THR A 31 -1.99 5.88 -7.29
CA THR A 31 -1.44 5.47 -6.00
C THR A 31 -1.76 6.48 -4.91
N LEU A 32 -2.39 5.98 -3.85
CA LEU A 32 -2.76 6.74 -2.66
C LEU A 32 -1.96 6.27 -1.45
N ILE A 33 -1.63 7.18 -0.54
CA ILE A 33 -1.03 6.88 0.76
C ILE A 33 -1.88 7.50 1.85
N ASP A 34 -2.21 6.71 2.87
CA ASP A 34 -2.89 7.18 4.07
C ASP A 34 -1.87 7.43 5.19
N LEU A 35 -1.96 8.58 5.84
CA LEU A 35 -1.06 9.04 6.89
C LEU A 35 -1.80 9.25 8.21
N ASP A 36 -1.15 8.93 9.33
CA ASP A 36 -1.63 9.30 10.67
C ASP A 36 -1.29 10.74 11.06
N GLU A 37 -1.69 11.13 12.27
CA GLU A 37 -1.48 12.46 12.84
C GLU A 37 0.00 12.89 12.94
N ASN A 38 0.92 11.92 12.93
CA ASN A 38 2.37 12.16 12.96
C ASN A 38 2.99 12.13 11.56
N GLY A 39 2.17 11.99 10.51
CA GLY A 39 2.63 11.83 9.13
C GLY A 39 3.23 10.46 8.84
N GLN A 40 2.97 9.44 9.68
CA GLN A 40 3.45 8.08 9.42
C GLN A 40 2.46 7.32 8.52
N MET A 41 2.99 6.44 7.65
CA MET A 41 2.15 5.66 6.73
C MET A 41 1.31 4.63 7.48
N CYS A 42 -0.01 4.70 7.28
CA CYS A 42 -0.98 3.71 7.71
C CYS A 42 -1.18 2.65 6.63
N SER A 43 -1.45 3.10 5.40
CA SER A 43 -1.77 2.25 4.25
C SER A 43 -1.39 2.88 2.92
N MET A 44 -1.39 2.05 1.88
CA MET A 44 -1.20 2.46 0.49
C MET A 44 -2.16 1.67 -0.40
N THR A 45 -2.78 2.38 -1.34
CA THR A 45 -3.65 1.81 -2.38
C THR A 45 -2.98 2.00 -3.72
N ILE A 46 -2.82 0.95 -4.51
CA ILE A 46 -2.27 0.97 -5.86
C ILE A 46 -3.32 0.41 -6.81
N GLU A 47 -3.82 1.23 -7.72
CA GLU A 47 -4.75 0.82 -8.77
C GLU A 47 -3.99 0.36 -10.02
N HIS A 48 -4.62 -0.42 -10.89
CA HIS A 48 -3.99 -1.05 -12.06
C HIS A 48 -2.75 -1.88 -11.68
N ALA A 49 -2.85 -2.62 -10.57
CA ALA A 49 -1.72 -3.28 -9.93
C ALA A 49 -1.02 -4.29 -10.85
N LYS A 50 -1.75 -5.03 -11.70
CA LYS A 50 -1.17 -6.00 -12.66
C LYS A 50 -0.08 -5.41 -13.56
N ASN A 51 -0.18 -4.13 -13.90
CA ASN A 51 0.77 -3.47 -14.79
C ASN A 51 1.84 -2.66 -14.05
N ARG A 52 1.72 -2.53 -12.73
CA ARG A 52 2.56 -1.64 -11.90
C ARG A 52 3.43 -2.40 -10.90
N VAL A 53 3.02 -3.60 -10.50
CA VAL A 53 3.71 -4.41 -9.49
C VAL A 53 3.69 -5.90 -9.89
N ASP A 54 4.67 -6.65 -9.41
CA ASP A 54 4.79 -8.09 -9.68
C ASP A 54 3.87 -8.91 -8.76
N ILE A 55 2.56 -8.77 -8.94
CA ILE A 55 1.57 -9.58 -8.23
C ILE A 55 1.33 -10.93 -8.95
N PRO A 56 1.13 -12.03 -8.20
CA PRO A 56 0.95 -12.10 -6.75
C PRO A 56 2.26 -12.33 -5.96
N ASN A 57 3.43 -12.15 -6.58
CA ASN A 57 4.71 -12.46 -5.95
C ASN A 57 5.06 -11.45 -4.86
N ILE A 58 5.24 -11.92 -3.63
CA ILE A 58 5.66 -11.10 -2.49
C ILE A 58 6.91 -11.72 -1.87
N GLU A 59 7.99 -10.94 -1.84
CA GLU A 59 9.23 -11.30 -1.18
C GLU A 59 9.52 -10.38 0.00
N TYR A 60 9.91 -10.94 1.13
CA TYR A 60 10.36 -10.20 2.30
C TYR A 60 11.68 -10.78 2.80
N THR A 61 12.69 -9.92 2.94
CA THR A 61 13.99 -10.29 3.51
C THR A 61 14.43 -9.24 4.53
N THR A 62 14.88 -9.67 5.70
CA THR A 62 15.58 -8.79 6.65
C THR A 62 17.06 -8.79 6.33
N ILE A 63 17.58 -7.67 5.80
CA ILE A 63 19.02 -7.49 5.63
C ILE A 63 19.60 -6.97 6.95
N LYS A 64 20.30 -7.83 7.68
CA LYS A 64 21.08 -7.43 8.86
C LYS A 64 22.43 -6.90 8.39
N ARG A 65 22.72 -5.64 8.67
CA ARG A 65 24.08 -5.10 8.57
C ARG A 65 24.88 -5.44 9.82
#